data_AF-A0AAD7VX11-F1
#
_entry.id   AF-A0AAD7VX11-F1
#
_cell.length_a   1.000
_cell.length_b   1.000
_cell.length_c   1.000
_cell.angle_alpha   90.00
_cell.angle_beta   90.00
_cell.angle_gamma   90.00
#
_symmetry.space_group_name_H-M   'P 1'
#
loop_
_entity.id
_entity.type
_entity.pdbx_description
1 polymer ?
#
loop_
_entity_poly.entity_id
_entity_poly.type
_entity_poly.pdbx_seq_one_letter_code
_entity_poly.pdbx_strand_id
1 'polypeptide(L)' 'MSVGFADVIWTSNEGPVTDGVFTSSAKQQPDKSFGLSSFLTIKPSQWISGRVFSCKVSVGSGFTEKSITKSDCSE' A
#
# COMPACT_ATOMS: atom_id res chain seq x y z
N MET A 1 -5.35 -16.90 8.69
CA MET A 1 -5.08 -15.63 7.97
C MET A 1 -4.64 -16.03 6.57
N SER A 2 -5.37 -15.60 5.54
CA SER A 2 -5.12 -16.00 4.16
C SER A 2 -3.72 -15.52 3.76
N VAL A 3 -2.75 -16.43 3.68
CA VAL A 3 -1.40 -16.09 3.23
C VAL A 3 -1.50 -15.89 1.72
N GLY A 4 -1.86 -14.67 1.33
CA GLY A 4 -1.83 -14.26 -0.07
C GLY A 4 -0.41 -14.40 -0.61
N PHE A 5 -0.29 -14.68 -1.90
CA PHE A 5 0.99 -14.78 -2.62
C PHE A 5 1.91 -13.55 -2.44
N ALA A 6 1.37 -12.42 -1.96
CA ALA A 6 2.10 -11.22 -1.61
C ALA A 6 1.54 -10.63 -0.29
N ASP A 7 2.43 -10.07 0.53
CA ASP A 7 2.09 -9.35 1.75
C ASP A 7 2.17 -7.83 1.51
N VAL A 8 1.22 -7.05 2.03
CA VAL A 8 1.17 -5.60 1.85
C VAL A 8 1.16 -4.89 3.19
N ILE A 9 2.15 -4.02 3.40
CA ILE A 9 2.29 -3.21 4.60
C ILE A 9 2.24 -1.74 4.21
N TRP A 10 1.42 -0.98 4.94
CA TRP A 10 1.40 0.48 4.86
C TRP A 10 2.19 1.08 6.01
N THR A 11 3.03 2.06 5.69
CA THR A 11 3.74 2.87 6.67
C THR A 11 3.53 4.34 6.37
N SER A 12 3.71 5.16 7.39
CA SER A 12 3.89 6.59 7.26
C SER A 12 5.25 6.97 7.84
N ASN A 13 5.71 8.19 7.61
CA ASN A 13 6.91 8.71 8.28
C ASN A 13 6.80 8.76 9.82
N GLU A 14 5.62 8.52 10.39
CA GLU A 14 5.39 8.41 11.84
C GLU A 14 5.33 6.95 12.34
N GLY A 15 5.43 5.96 11.44
CA GLY A 15 5.38 4.54 11.79
C GLY A 15 4.35 3.74 10.99
N PRO A 16 4.12 2.46 11.34
CA PRO A 16 3.19 1.58 10.63
C PRO A 16 1.75 2.08 10.72
N VAL A 17 0.99 1.91 9.63
CA VAL A 17 -0.42 2.32 9.55
C VAL A 17 -1.26 1.10 9.21
N THR A 18 -2.18 0.74 10.10
CA THR A 18 -3.13 -0.36 9.90
C THR A 18 -4.57 0.11 9.76
N ASP A 19 -4.89 1.27 10.33
CA ASP A 19 -6.24 1.82 10.31
C ASP A 19 -6.62 2.30 8.91
N GLY A 20 -7.81 1.92 8.45
CA GLY A 20 -8.31 2.30 7.13
C GLY A 20 -7.61 1.59 5.96
N VAL A 21 -6.76 0.59 6.25
CA VAL A 21 -6.15 -0.27 5.22
C VAL A 21 -7.15 -1.33 4.77
N PHE A 22 -7.36 -1.42 3.47
CA PHE A 22 -8.09 -2.49 2.82
C PHE A 22 -7.22 -3.10 1.72
N THR A 23 -6.95 -4.40 1.81
CA THR A 23 -6.21 -5.15 0.78
C THR A 23 -7.12 -6.22 0.22
N SER A 24 -7.31 -6.21 -1.10
CA SER A 24 -8.10 -7.21 -1.82
C SER A 24 -7.38 -8.55 -1.85
N SER A 25 -8.15 -9.63 -2.01
CA SER A 25 -7.57 -10.93 -2.35
C SER A 25 -6.82 -10.86 -3.68
N ALA A 26 -5.76 -11.66 -3.81
CA ALA A 26 -5.06 -11.83 -5.07
C ALA A 26 -5.97 -12.53 -6.09
N LYS A 27 -6.03 -11.98 -7.31
CA LYS A 27 -6.78 -12.52 -8.43
C LYS A 27 -5.81 -12.87 -9.56
N GLN A 28 -5.96 -14.07 -10.12
CA GLN A 28 -5.21 -14.47 -11.30
C GLN A 28 -5.73 -13.72 -12.53
N GLN A 29 -4.80 -13.20 -13.32
CA GLN A 29 -5.06 -12.49 -14.57
C GLN A 29 -4.96 -13.45 -15.77
N PRO A 30 -5.49 -13.08 -16.95
CA PRO A 30 -5.45 -13.94 -18.15
C PRO A 30 -4.03 -14.32 -18.61
N ASP A 31 -3.04 -13.47 -18.34
CA ASP A 31 -1.62 -13.70 -18.62
C ASP A 31 -0.92 -14.63 -17.59
N LYS A 32 -1.70 -15.22 -16.68
CA LYS A 32 -1.27 -16.09 -15.57
C LYS A 32 -0.50 -15.38 -14.44
N SER A 33 -0.37 -14.06 -14.49
CA SER A 33 0.11 -13.27 -13.35
C SER A 33 -0.96 -13.17 -12.26
N PHE A 34 -0.57 -12.74 -11.05
CA PHE A 34 -1.51 -12.43 -9.96
C PHE A 34 -1.48 -10.94 -9.68
N GLY A 35 -2.66 -10.34 -9.56
CA GLY A 35 -2.83 -8.95 -9.15
C GLY A 35 -3.61 -8.86 -7.84
N LEU A 36 -3.24 -7.91 -7.00
CA LEU A 36 -4.02 -7.47 -5.84
C LEU A 36 -4.05 -5.94 -5.82
N SER A 37 -4.96 -5.37 -5.04
CA SER A 37 -5.04 -3.93 -4.82
C SER A 37 -5.11 -3.65 -3.34
N SER A 38 -4.42 -2.61 -2.89
CA SER A 38 -4.47 -2.15 -1.51
C SER A 38 -4.77 -0.66 -1.48
N PHE A 39 -5.62 -0.25 -0.54
CA PHE A 39 -6.11 1.10 -0.36
C PHE A 39 -5.90 1.50 1.09
N LEU A 40 -5.42 2.73 1.30
CA LEU A 40 -5.29 3.32 2.60
C LEU A 40 -6.20 4.56 2.68
N THR A 41 -7.16 4.52 3.60
CA THR A 41 -8.04 5.67 3.88
C THR A 41 -7.41 6.52 4.98
N ILE A 42 -7.09 7.78 4.66
CA ILE A 42 -6.45 8.73 5.58
C ILE A 42 -7.33 9.95 5.83
N LYS A 43 -7.06 10.67 6.92
CA LYS A 43 -7.71 11.97 7.16
C LYS A 43 -7.08 13.03 6.24
N PRO A 44 -7.89 13.96 5.66
CA PRO A 44 -7.35 15.04 4.84
C PRO A 44 -6.25 15.86 5.51
N SER A 45 -6.36 16.11 6.83
CA SER A 45 -5.34 16.84 7.60
C SER A 45 -3.97 16.15 7.58
N GLN A 46 -3.93 14.81 7.59
CA GLN A 46 -2.67 14.06 7.52
C GLN A 46 -2.04 14.24 6.13
N TRP A 47 -2.83 14.16 5.07
CA TRP A 47 -2.36 14.40 3.71
C TRP A 47 -1.86 15.83 3.50
N ILE A 48 -2.64 16.82 3.94
CA ILE A 48 -2.33 18.25 3.79
C ILE A 48 -1.09 18.64 4.59
N SER A 49 -0.80 17.96 5.70
CA SER A 49 0.41 18.19 6.50
C SER A 49 1.72 17.77 5.81
N GLY A 50 1.66 17.18 4.61
CA GLY A 50 2.84 16.70 3.89
C GLY A 50 3.33 15.34 4.38
N ARG A 51 2.50 14.60 5.13
CA ARG A 51 2.81 13.26 5.61
C ARG A 51 3.10 12.34 4.42
N VAL A 52 4.19 11.57 4.53
CA VAL A 52 4.59 10.59 3.52
C VAL A 52 3.96 9.26 3.87
N PHE A 53 3.31 8.63 2.90
CA PHE A 53 2.75 7.29 3.03
C PHE A 53 3.46 6.34 2.08
N SER A 54 3.85 5.17 2.56
CA SER A 54 4.53 4.16 1.77
C SER A 54 3.74 2.85 1.76
N CYS A 55 3.64 2.25 0.57
CA CYS A 55 3.11 0.92 0.37
C CYS A 55 4.27 -0.01 0.04
N LYS A 56 4.50 -1.00 0.91
CA LYS A 56 5.50 -2.03 0.74
C LYS A 56 4.82 -3.36 0.42
N VAL A 57 5.15 -3.93 -0.72
CA VAL A 57 4.66 -5.24 -1.18
C VAL A 57 5.79 -6.24 -1.14
N SER A 58 5.61 -7.36 -0.41
CA SER A 58 6.61 -8.41 -0.26
C SER A 58 6.16 -9.70 -0.95
N VAL A 59 7.05 -10.33 -1.74
CA VAL A 59 6.80 -11.58 -2.46
C VAL A 59 8.03 -12.48 -2.31
N GLY A 60 7.86 -13.65 -1.70
CA GLY A 60 8.98 -14.53 -1.37
C GLY A 60 9.99 -13.83 -0.46
N SER A 61 11.26 -13.75 -0.88
CA SER A 61 12.32 -13.04 -0.15
C SER A 61 12.49 -11.57 -0.59
N GLY A 62 11.76 -11.12 -1.61
CA GLY A 62 11.88 -9.77 -2.18
C GLY A 62 10.77 -8.83 -1.71
N PHE A 63 11.01 -7.53 -1.83
CA PHE A 63 9.97 -6.52 -1.64
C PHE A 63 10.16 -5.34 -2.60
N THR A 64 9.07 -4.65 -2.87
CA THR A 64 9.04 -3.36 -3.56
C THR A 64 8.30 -2.36 -2.69
N GLU A 65 8.84 -1.15 -2.55
CA GLU A 65 8.21 -0.08 -1.79
C GLU A 65 8.03 1.15 -2.68
N LYS A 66 6.88 1.81 -2.54
CA LYS A 66 6.61 3.10 -3.15
C LYS A 66 6.05 4.05 -2.12
N SER A 67 6.54 5.28 -2.14
CA SER A 67 6.10 6.35 -1.26
C SER A 67 5.34 7.41 -2.05
N ILE A 68 4.41 8.08 -1.37
CA ILE A 68 3.63 9.18 -1.91
C ILE A 68 3.39 10.24 -0.83
N THR A 69 3.49 11.50 -1.21
CA THR A 69 3.11 12.66 -0.42
C THR A 69 2.31 13.64 -1.26
N LYS A 70 1.72 14.67 -0.63
CA LYS A 70 0.88 15.65 -1.30
C LYS A 70 1.56 16.34 -2.50
N SER A 71 2.85 16.61 -2.42
CA SER A 71 3.60 17.25 -3.52
C SER A 71 3.73 16.37 -4.76
N ASP A 72 3.62 15.05 -4.63
CA ASP A 72 3.71 14.11 -5.76
C ASP A 72 2.44 14.08 -6.60
N CYS A 73 1.34 14.61 -6.06
CA CYS A 73 0.03 14.69 -6.72
C CYS A 73 -0.30 16.11 -7.21
N SER A 74 0.71 16.92 -7.54
CA SER A 74 0.50 18.23 -8.15
C SER A 74 -0.34 18.11 -9.44
N GLU A 75 -1.43 18.87 -9.51
CA GLU A 75 -2.24 19.06 -10.74
C GLU A 75 -1.42 19.59 -11.92
#